data_AF-A0A954YMK4-F1
#
_entry.id   AF-A0A954YMK4-F1
#
_cell.length_a   1.000
_cell.length_b   1.000
_cell.length_c   1.000
_cell.angle_alpha   90.00
_cell.angle_beta   90.00
_cell.angle_gamma   90.00
#
_symmetry.space_group_name_H-M   'P 1'
#
loop_
_entity.id
_entity.type
_entity.pdbx_description
1 polymer ?
#
loop_
_entity_poly.entity_id
_entity_poly.type
_entity_poly.pdbx_seq_one_letter_code
_entity_poly.pdbx_strand_id
1 'polypeptide(L)'
;MKNATYRPPPTGPTAWLLLLAFMPFGLKAATVAFEATGYLAQSSYKFAQIAAPVYWRYSFGNRRGWSVLWPFEQGKPAGPVWLAAIAIAALLAGTAVLAILLLAGPLALDRAELKAGLDAKFSLTPALALGIVVYLFTWNAALEELHFRAWLDRELHARFGAIAGTAGSATAFAAMHLFIFADLPVATPLLLVLVFLSLALAGAAWSWLRRRPGGIHAAWLSHGLTDAGLLTWGLFWLGYF
;
A
#
# COMPACT_ATOMS: atom_id res chain seq x y z
N MET A 1 -29.13 -8.32 7.72
CA MET A 1 -27.83 -8.05 7.07
C MET A 1 -27.60 -9.05 5.95
N LYS A 2 -27.63 -8.60 4.69
CA LYS A 2 -27.33 -9.38 3.47
C LYS A 2 -26.14 -8.72 2.75
N ASN A 3 -25.08 -9.38 2.29
CA ASN A 3 -24.64 -10.77 2.49
C ASN A 3 -23.12 -10.74 2.79
N ALA A 4 -22.64 -11.46 3.81
CA ALA A 4 -21.19 -11.64 4.05
C ALA A 4 -20.55 -12.73 3.16
N THR A 5 -21.37 -13.43 2.38
CA THR A 5 -21.04 -14.62 1.58
C THR A 5 -21.05 -14.37 0.08
N TYR A 6 -21.34 -13.15 -0.39
CA TYR A 6 -21.33 -12.87 -1.83
C TYR A 6 -19.90 -12.91 -2.38
N ARG A 7 -19.62 -13.98 -3.11
CA ARG A 7 -18.38 -14.20 -3.84
C ARG A 7 -18.62 -13.80 -5.31
N PRO A 8 -17.99 -12.73 -5.83
CA PRO A 8 -18.13 -12.38 -7.23
C PRO A 8 -17.58 -13.51 -8.11
N PRO A 9 -18.10 -13.71 -9.33
CA PRO A 9 -17.53 -14.68 -10.27
C PRO A 9 -16.09 -14.27 -10.64
N PRO A 10 -15.16 -15.23 -10.79
CA PRO A 10 -13.81 -14.93 -11.24
C PRO A 10 -13.80 -14.48 -12.70
N THR A 11 -13.00 -13.49 -13.04
CA THR A 11 -12.92 -12.94 -14.42
C THR A 11 -11.58 -13.28 -15.06
N GLY A 12 -11.54 -13.96 -16.21
CA GLY A 12 -10.27 -14.24 -16.93
C GLY A 12 -9.32 -15.29 -16.28
N PRO A 13 -8.14 -15.56 -16.90
CA PRO A 13 -7.27 -16.68 -16.52
C PRO A 13 -6.44 -16.41 -15.25
N THR A 14 -6.32 -17.42 -14.37
CA THR A 14 -5.52 -17.31 -13.12
C THR A 14 -4.04 -17.05 -13.35
N ALA A 15 -3.42 -17.68 -14.35
CA ALA A 15 -2.01 -17.43 -14.68
C ALA A 15 -1.77 -15.95 -15.05
N TRP A 16 -2.72 -15.34 -15.77
CA TRP A 16 -2.64 -13.95 -16.18
C TRP A 16 -2.88 -12.97 -15.02
N LEU A 17 -3.73 -13.34 -14.05
CA LEU A 17 -3.89 -12.58 -12.79
C LEU A 17 -2.54 -12.48 -12.06
N LEU A 18 -1.87 -13.62 -11.87
CA LEU A 18 -0.61 -13.67 -11.13
C LEU A 18 0.51 -12.95 -11.87
N LEU A 19 0.66 -13.18 -13.19
CA LEU A 19 1.65 -12.48 -14.02
C LEU A 19 1.52 -10.95 -13.91
N LEU A 20 0.31 -10.42 -14.04
CA LEU A 20 0.06 -8.98 -13.94
C LEU A 20 0.24 -8.45 -12.51
N ALA A 21 -0.09 -9.24 -11.48
CA ALA A 21 0.06 -8.85 -10.07
C ALA A 21 1.54 -8.78 -9.66
N PHE A 22 2.40 -9.61 -10.23
CA PHE A 22 3.85 -9.59 -9.97
C PHE A 22 4.64 -8.65 -10.88
N MET A 23 4.05 -8.12 -11.96
CA MET A 23 4.73 -7.16 -12.85
C MET A 23 5.35 -5.93 -12.13
N PRO A 24 4.70 -5.28 -11.15
CA PRO A 24 5.32 -4.19 -10.41
C PRO A 24 6.56 -4.62 -9.61
N PHE A 25 6.61 -5.87 -9.15
CA PHE A 25 7.75 -6.41 -8.39
C PHE A 25 8.96 -6.58 -9.30
N GLY A 26 8.75 -7.07 -10.53
CA GLY A 26 9.81 -7.15 -11.55
C GLY A 26 10.39 -5.77 -11.88
N LEU A 27 9.54 -4.76 -12.08
CA LEU A 27 10.00 -3.38 -12.28
C LEU A 27 10.74 -2.84 -11.05
N LYS A 28 10.23 -3.07 -9.84
CA LYS A 28 10.87 -2.58 -8.62
C LYS A 28 12.24 -3.26 -8.39
N ALA A 29 12.32 -4.56 -8.58
CA ALA A 29 13.58 -5.32 -8.53
C ALA A 29 14.59 -4.78 -9.56
N ALA A 30 14.16 -4.45 -10.77
CA ALA A 30 15.02 -3.80 -11.76
C ALA A 30 15.52 -2.42 -11.28
N THR A 31 14.67 -1.57 -10.68
CA THR A 31 15.13 -0.26 -10.14
C THR A 31 16.20 -0.40 -9.06
N VAL A 32 16.15 -1.46 -8.25
CA VAL A 32 17.16 -1.76 -7.22
C VAL A 32 18.42 -2.33 -7.88
N ALA A 33 18.29 -3.28 -8.81
CA ALA A 33 19.43 -3.91 -9.50
C ALA A 33 20.24 -2.95 -10.40
N PHE A 34 19.65 -1.84 -10.82
CA PHE A 34 20.33 -0.76 -11.56
C PHE A 34 20.66 0.46 -10.67
N GLU A 35 20.56 0.34 -9.34
CA GLU A 35 20.89 1.40 -8.37
C GLU A 35 20.23 2.76 -8.69
N ALA A 36 19.01 2.73 -9.25
CA ALA A 36 18.39 3.91 -9.83
C ALA A 36 17.91 4.90 -8.76
N THR A 37 18.59 6.03 -8.63
CA THR A 37 18.34 7.05 -7.58
C THR A 37 17.21 8.02 -7.94
N GLY A 38 16.69 8.68 -6.92
CA GLY A 38 15.66 9.72 -7.05
C GLY A 38 14.23 9.19 -7.06
N TYR A 39 13.31 9.99 -6.52
CA TYR A 39 11.94 9.57 -6.24
C TYR A 39 11.16 9.03 -7.46
N LEU A 40 11.34 9.63 -8.63
CA LEU A 40 10.64 9.22 -9.86
C LEU A 40 11.10 7.84 -10.36
N ALA A 41 12.41 7.58 -10.38
CA ALA A 41 12.96 6.29 -10.78
C ALA A 41 12.53 5.19 -9.81
N GLN A 42 12.69 5.45 -8.51
CA GLN A 42 12.26 4.57 -7.41
C GLN A 42 10.75 4.27 -7.43
N SER A 43 9.92 5.16 -8.00
CA SER A 43 8.46 5.02 -8.12
C SER A 43 7.97 4.48 -9.48
N SER A 44 8.86 4.18 -10.43
CA SER A 44 8.48 3.75 -11.79
C SER A 44 7.62 2.47 -11.82
N TYR A 45 7.77 1.59 -10.84
CA TYR A 45 6.92 0.39 -10.67
C TYR A 45 5.41 0.71 -10.56
N LYS A 46 5.05 1.95 -10.19
CA LYS A 46 3.65 2.39 -10.07
C LYS A 46 2.93 2.45 -11.42
N PHE A 47 3.65 2.59 -12.54
CA PHE A 47 3.06 2.44 -13.87
C PHE A 47 2.46 1.03 -14.07
N ALA A 48 3.17 -0.03 -13.64
CA ALA A 48 2.60 -1.38 -13.64
C ALA A 48 1.50 -1.55 -12.58
N GLN A 49 1.60 -0.90 -11.41
CA GLN A 49 0.52 -0.93 -10.42
C GLN A 49 -0.80 -0.38 -10.97
N ILE A 50 -0.76 0.62 -11.85
CA ILE A 50 -1.93 1.13 -12.61
C ILE A 50 -2.30 0.20 -13.77
N ALA A 51 -1.33 -0.09 -14.66
CA ALA A 51 -1.60 -0.73 -15.94
C ALA A 51 -2.21 -2.13 -15.77
N ALA A 52 -1.73 -2.93 -14.80
CA ALA A 52 -2.24 -4.27 -14.52
C ALA A 52 -3.75 -4.32 -14.19
N PRO A 53 -4.26 -3.64 -13.14
CA PRO A 53 -5.69 -3.63 -12.82
C PRO A 53 -6.52 -2.92 -13.88
N VAL A 54 -5.99 -1.88 -14.55
CA VAL A 54 -6.71 -1.17 -15.64
C VAL A 54 -6.92 -2.09 -16.83
N TYR A 55 -5.86 -2.73 -17.34
CA TYR A 55 -5.94 -3.73 -18.40
C TYR A 55 -6.90 -4.87 -18.04
N TRP A 56 -6.81 -5.39 -16.82
CA TRP A 56 -7.67 -6.48 -16.36
C TRP A 56 -9.15 -6.09 -16.31
N ARG A 57 -9.47 -4.94 -15.73
CA ARG A 57 -10.85 -4.45 -15.60
C ARG A 57 -11.47 -4.15 -16.97
N TYR A 58 -10.65 -3.69 -17.92
CA TYR A 58 -11.07 -3.48 -19.31
C TYR A 58 -11.29 -4.81 -20.07
N SER A 59 -10.32 -5.73 -20.01
CA SER A 59 -10.29 -6.94 -20.85
C SER A 59 -11.16 -8.08 -20.32
N PHE A 60 -11.20 -8.26 -18.99
CA PHE A 60 -11.92 -9.37 -18.34
C PHE A 60 -13.04 -8.90 -17.41
N GLY A 61 -12.92 -7.71 -16.82
CA GLY A 61 -13.90 -7.17 -15.87
C GLY A 61 -15.16 -6.54 -16.49
N ASN A 62 -15.26 -6.51 -17.83
CA ASN A 62 -16.29 -5.80 -18.61
C ASN A 62 -16.53 -4.35 -18.13
N ARG A 63 -15.47 -3.64 -17.73
CA ARG A 63 -15.55 -2.23 -17.32
C ARG A 63 -15.14 -1.30 -18.47
N ARG A 64 -15.75 -0.11 -18.48
CA ARG A 64 -15.57 0.93 -19.49
C ARG A 64 -15.55 2.32 -18.84
N GLY A 65 -14.93 3.29 -19.52
CA GLY A 65 -14.75 4.66 -19.03
C GLY A 65 -14.04 4.72 -17.66
N TRP A 66 -14.38 5.71 -16.85
CA TRP A 66 -13.80 5.95 -15.52
C TRP A 66 -13.90 4.75 -14.56
N SER A 67 -14.89 3.86 -14.75
CA SER A 67 -15.04 2.63 -13.95
C SER A 67 -13.93 1.58 -14.16
N VAL A 68 -13.05 1.79 -15.14
CA VAL A 68 -11.81 1.00 -15.31
C VAL A 68 -10.73 1.47 -14.32
N LEU A 69 -10.59 2.78 -14.12
CA LEU A 69 -9.56 3.37 -13.25
C LEU A 69 -9.92 3.26 -11.77
N TRP A 70 -11.20 3.45 -11.41
CA TRP A 70 -11.64 3.37 -10.01
C TRP A 70 -13.08 2.84 -9.91
N PRO A 71 -13.44 2.04 -8.89
CA PRO A 71 -14.78 1.46 -8.75
C PRO A 71 -15.80 2.48 -8.16
N PHE A 72 -16.01 3.59 -8.87
CA PHE A 72 -16.94 4.67 -8.46
C PHE A 72 -18.38 4.18 -8.21
N GLU A 73 -18.78 3.05 -8.81
CA GLU A 73 -20.11 2.47 -8.62
C GLU A 73 -20.40 1.97 -7.19
N GLN A 74 -19.38 1.84 -6.33
CA GLN A 74 -19.57 1.38 -4.95
C GLN A 74 -20.24 2.42 -4.04
N GLY A 75 -20.33 3.68 -4.49
CA GLY A 75 -20.92 4.78 -3.73
C GLY A 75 -20.09 5.21 -2.50
N LYS A 76 -20.61 6.17 -1.74
CA LYS A 76 -19.96 6.67 -0.52
C LYS A 76 -20.13 5.66 0.63
N PRO A 77 -19.10 5.39 1.44
CA PRO A 77 -19.25 4.68 2.71
C PRO A 77 -20.28 5.35 3.64
N ALA A 78 -20.97 4.54 4.44
CA ALA A 78 -21.78 5.04 5.55
C ALA A 78 -20.89 5.63 6.65
N GLY A 79 -21.42 6.58 7.44
CA GLY A 79 -20.69 7.27 8.52
C GLY A 79 -19.88 6.35 9.45
N PRO A 80 -20.45 5.24 9.97
CA PRO A 80 -19.70 4.30 10.81
C PRO A 80 -18.49 3.64 10.13
N VAL A 81 -18.51 3.49 8.80
CA VAL A 81 -17.39 2.94 8.02
C VAL A 81 -16.27 3.97 7.86
N TRP A 82 -16.62 5.26 7.72
CA TRP A 82 -15.64 6.35 7.75
C TRP A 82 -14.97 6.49 9.13
N LEU A 83 -15.75 6.42 10.21
CA LEU A 83 -15.21 6.43 11.57
C LEU A 83 -14.27 5.25 11.81
N ALA A 84 -14.64 4.04 11.35
CA ALA A 84 -13.76 2.87 11.40
C ALA A 84 -12.47 3.06 10.60
N ALA A 85 -12.52 3.68 9.41
CA ALA A 85 -11.33 3.98 8.61
C ALA A 85 -10.36 4.95 9.30
N ILE A 86 -10.88 6.00 9.92
CA ILE A 86 -10.09 6.98 10.68
C ILE A 86 -9.49 6.33 11.94
N ALA A 87 -10.28 5.53 12.66
CA ALA A 87 -9.80 4.81 13.85
C ALA A 87 -8.70 3.78 13.52
N ILE A 88 -8.87 3.02 12.42
CA ILE A 88 -7.83 2.12 11.90
C ILE A 88 -6.58 2.92 11.51
N ALA A 89 -6.74 4.07 10.85
CA ALA A 89 -5.60 4.87 10.42
C ALA A 89 -4.76 5.37 11.60
N ALA A 90 -5.44 5.93 12.62
CA ALA A 90 -4.82 6.40 13.85
C ALA A 90 -4.17 5.26 14.65
N LEU A 91 -4.80 4.08 14.71
CA LEU A 91 -4.22 2.90 15.34
C LEU A 91 -2.95 2.44 14.62
N LEU A 92 -2.98 2.31 13.29
CA LEU A 92 -1.83 1.85 12.51
C LEU A 92 -0.66 2.85 12.58
N ALA A 93 -0.91 4.14 12.37
CA ALA A 93 0.13 5.16 12.49
C ALA A 93 0.66 5.27 13.93
N GLY A 94 -0.24 5.31 14.93
CA GLY A 94 0.13 5.43 16.35
C GLY A 94 0.94 4.24 16.86
N THR A 95 0.57 3.01 16.47
CA THR A 95 1.34 1.80 16.82
C THR A 95 2.70 1.75 16.12
N ALA A 96 2.80 2.19 14.87
CA ALA A 96 4.08 2.31 14.18
C ALA A 96 5.01 3.37 14.83
N VAL A 97 4.49 4.55 15.16
CA VAL A 97 5.22 5.60 15.89
C VAL A 97 5.68 5.11 17.27
N LEU A 98 4.80 4.47 18.03
CA LEU A 98 5.14 3.91 19.34
C LEU A 98 6.18 2.79 19.23
N ALA A 99 6.08 1.93 18.22
CA ALA A 99 7.07 0.88 17.96
C ALA A 99 8.45 1.49 17.64
N ILE A 100 8.54 2.55 16.82
CA ILE A 100 9.81 3.25 16.57
C ILE A 100 10.36 3.82 17.89
N LEU A 101 9.55 4.54 18.67
CA LEU A 101 9.97 5.14 19.94
C LEU A 101 10.50 4.12 20.97
N LEU A 102 9.88 2.94 21.05
CA LEU A 102 10.28 1.90 22.00
C LEU A 102 11.40 0.99 21.49
N LEU A 103 11.48 0.76 20.18
CA LEU A 103 12.39 -0.23 19.59
C LEU A 103 13.61 0.38 18.90
N ALA A 104 13.69 1.70 18.68
CA ALA A 104 14.84 2.33 18.02
C ALA A 104 16.17 2.03 18.72
N GLY A 105 16.22 2.12 20.05
CA GLY A 105 17.41 1.74 20.83
C GLY A 105 17.73 0.24 20.69
N PRO A 106 16.81 -0.68 21.06
CA PRO A 106 17.02 -2.12 20.94
C PRO A 106 17.34 -2.64 19.54
N LEU A 107 16.87 -1.98 18.48
CA LEU A 107 17.14 -2.32 17.08
C LEU A 107 18.34 -1.56 16.48
N ALA A 108 19.03 -0.74 17.27
CA ALA A 108 20.13 0.13 16.84
C ALA A 108 19.78 1.02 15.61
N LEU A 109 18.55 1.56 15.58
CA LEU A 109 18.11 2.47 14.53
C LEU A 109 18.75 3.85 14.72
N ASP A 110 19.89 4.09 14.08
CA ASP A 110 20.50 5.41 14.05
C ASP A 110 19.67 6.39 13.19
N ARG A 111 19.30 7.51 13.81
CA ARG A 111 18.47 8.55 13.19
C ARG A 111 19.22 9.29 12.07
N ALA A 112 20.51 9.54 12.24
CA ALA A 112 21.32 10.28 11.28
C ALA A 112 21.61 9.41 10.04
N GLU A 113 21.91 8.13 10.25
CA GLU A 113 22.08 7.14 9.18
C GLU A 113 20.78 6.94 8.38
N LEU A 114 19.63 6.79 9.04
CA LEU A 114 18.34 6.72 8.37
C LEU A 114 18.06 8.01 7.57
N LYS A 115 18.34 9.19 8.13
CA LYS A 115 18.16 10.45 7.40
C LYS A 115 19.06 10.50 6.16
N ALA A 116 20.35 10.22 6.30
CA ALA A 116 21.32 10.24 5.22
C ALA A 116 20.97 9.24 4.11
N GLY A 117 20.50 8.04 4.46
CA GLY A 117 20.01 7.06 3.49
C GLY A 117 18.78 7.54 2.71
N LEU A 118 17.83 8.20 3.38
CA LEU A 118 16.67 8.80 2.72
C LEU A 118 17.04 9.99 1.83
N ASP A 119 17.95 10.87 2.30
CA ASP A 119 18.50 11.99 1.52
C ASP A 119 19.19 11.46 0.25
N ALA A 120 20.07 10.46 0.37
CA ALA A 120 20.80 9.90 -0.77
C ALA A 120 19.88 9.18 -1.78
N LYS A 121 18.93 8.37 -1.30
CA LYS A 121 18.06 7.55 -2.14
C LYS A 121 16.99 8.34 -2.88
N PHE A 122 16.39 9.33 -2.21
CA PHE A 122 15.23 10.08 -2.73
C PHE A 122 15.54 11.55 -3.05
N SER A 123 16.74 12.04 -2.75
CA SER A 123 17.15 13.44 -2.94
C SER A 123 16.27 14.43 -2.16
N LEU A 124 15.97 14.10 -0.90
CA LEU A 124 14.99 14.85 -0.11
C LEU A 124 15.43 16.28 0.19
N THR A 125 14.49 17.19 -0.04
CA THR A 125 14.48 18.55 0.50
C THR A 125 13.21 18.73 1.34
N PRO A 126 13.10 19.72 2.23
CA PRO A 126 11.87 19.96 2.98
C PRO A 126 10.63 20.09 2.06
N ALA A 127 10.74 20.85 0.97
CA ALA A 127 9.65 21.00 -0.01
C ALA A 127 9.27 19.67 -0.68
N LEU A 128 10.25 18.86 -1.08
CA LEU A 128 9.98 17.54 -1.67
C LEU A 128 9.38 16.58 -0.63
N ALA A 129 9.86 16.59 0.61
CA ALA A 129 9.37 15.73 1.68
C ALA A 129 7.89 16.02 2.02
N LEU A 130 7.49 17.30 2.05
CA LEU A 130 6.08 17.70 2.18
C LEU A 130 5.27 17.28 0.95
N GLY A 131 5.82 17.45 -0.26
CA GLY A 131 5.20 16.97 -1.50
C GLY A 131 4.96 15.47 -1.51
N ILE A 132 5.90 14.68 -0.96
CA ILE A 132 5.77 13.23 -0.80
C ILE A 132 4.65 12.89 0.19
N VAL A 133 4.53 13.57 1.34
CA VAL A 133 3.40 13.36 2.28
C VAL A 133 2.05 13.56 1.57
N VAL A 134 1.88 14.64 0.81
CA VAL A 134 0.64 14.92 0.06
C VAL A 134 0.40 13.89 -1.04
N TYR A 135 1.44 13.48 -1.77
CA TYR A 135 1.36 12.44 -2.78
C TYR A 135 0.98 11.08 -2.18
N LEU A 136 1.56 10.72 -1.02
CA LEU A 136 1.28 9.46 -0.35
C LEU A 136 -0.17 9.39 0.14
N PHE A 137 -0.62 10.46 0.80
CA PHE A 137 -2.03 10.61 1.23
C PHE A 137 -3.03 10.45 0.08
N THR A 138 -2.72 11.02 -1.08
CA THR A 138 -3.65 11.09 -2.22
C THR A 138 -3.45 9.94 -3.21
N TRP A 139 -2.46 10.09 -4.08
CA TRP A 139 -2.26 9.23 -5.24
C TRP A 139 -1.68 7.87 -4.86
N ASN A 140 -0.67 7.79 -3.98
CA ASN A 140 -0.07 6.51 -3.59
C ASN A 140 -1.14 5.54 -3.05
N ALA A 141 -1.84 5.96 -2.00
CA ALA A 141 -2.90 5.17 -1.39
C ALA A 141 -3.97 4.78 -2.42
N ALA A 142 -4.35 5.68 -3.35
CA ALA A 142 -5.32 5.34 -4.39
C ALA A 142 -4.77 4.27 -5.36
N LEU A 143 -3.52 4.39 -5.82
CA LEU A 143 -2.91 3.41 -6.73
C LEU A 143 -2.75 2.03 -6.08
N GLU A 144 -2.33 2.00 -4.82
CA GLU A 144 -2.10 0.75 -4.11
C GLU A 144 -3.41 0.10 -3.67
N GLU A 145 -4.42 0.86 -3.24
CA GLU A 145 -5.76 0.31 -2.99
C GLU A 145 -6.47 -0.15 -4.27
N LEU A 146 -6.24 0.51 -5.42
CA LEU A 146 -6.70 0.03 -6.73
C LEU A 146 -6.09 -1.33 -7.05
N HIS A 147 -4.77 -1.45 -6.92
CA HIS A 147 -4.03 -2.65 -7.27
C HIS A 147 -4.32 -3.81 -6.30
N PHE A 148 -4.06 -3.61 -5.01
CA PHE A 148 -4.11 -4.67 -4.01
C PHE A 148 -5.54 -5.01 -3.57
N ARG A 149 -6.46 -4.03 -3.41
CA ARG A 149 -7.80 -4.30 -2.84
C ARG A 149 -8.92 -4.28 -3.88
N ALA A 150 -9.03 -3.26 -4.71
CA ALA A 150 -10.10 -3.17 -5.70
C ALA A 150 -9.98 -4.25 -6.79
N TRP A 151 -8.75 -4.69 -7.08
CA TRP A 151 -8.45 -5.73 -8.05
C TRP A 151 -7.96 -7.05 -7.42
N LEU A 152 -6.74 -7.11 -6.87
CA LEU A 152 -6.11 -8.39 -6.52
C LEU A 152 -6.87 -9.18 -5.44
N ASP A 153 -7.20 -8.56 -4.29
CA ASP A 153 -8.04 -9.14 -3.23
C ASP A 153 -9.39 -9.62 -3.79
N ARG A 154 -10.05 -8.81 -4.64
CA ARG A 154 -11.33 -9.17 -5.28
C ARG A 154 -11.21 -10.42 -6.14
N GLU A 155 -10.20 -10.48 -7.00
CA GLU A 155 -10.00 -11.58 -7.95
C GLU A 155 -9.48 -12.87 -7.30
N LEU A 156 -8.68 -12.76 -6.24
CA LEU A 156 -8.28 -13.89 -5.40
C LEU A 156 -9.46 -14.40 -4.56
N HIS A 157 -10.28 -13.50 -3.97
CA HIS A 157 -11.51 -13.87 -3.27
C HIS A 157 -12.48 -14.61 -4.22
N ALA A 158 -12.67 -14.09 -5.44
CA ALA A 158 -13.50 -14.73 -6.46
C ALA A 158 -13.06 -16.17 -6.80
N ARG A 159 -11.76 -16.48 -6.73
CA ARG A 159 -11.17 -17.79 -7.09
C ARG A 159 -10.98 -18.74 -5.93
N PHE A 160 -10.60 -18.24 -4.76
CA PHE A 160 -10.06 -19.04 -3.65
C PHE A 160 -10.69 -18.71 -2.29
N GLY A 161 -11.70 -17.82 -2.25
CA GLY A 161 -12.42 -17.47 -1.03
C GLY A 161 -11.79 -16.32 -0.24
N ALA A 162 -12.55 -15.84 0.75
CA ALA A 162 -12.29 -14.58 1.45
C ALA A 162 -10.93 -14.53 2.18
N ILE A 163 -10.47 -15.67 2.71
CA ILE A 163 -9.18 -15.75 3.41
C ILE A 163 -8.02 -15.59 2.41
N ALA A 164 -8.04 -16.32 1.30
CA ALA A 164 -7.03 -16.21 0.25
C ALA A 164 -7.00 -14.82 -0.40
N GLY A 165 -8.15 -14.17 -0.57
CA GLY A 165 -8.25 -12.78 -1.03
C GLY A 165 -7.55 -11.79 -0.08
N THR A 166 -7.84 -11.88 1.22
CA THR A 166 -7.19 -11.04 2.25
C THR A 166 -5.69 -11.35 2.32
N ALA A 167 -5.32 -12.61 2.57
CA ALA A 167 -3.95 -13.01 2.82
C ALA A 167 -3.06 -12.75 1.59
N GLY A 168 -3.45 -13.21 0.40
CA GLY A 168 -2.63 -13.05 -0.80
C GLY A 168 -2.39 -11.57 -1.16
N SER A 169 -3.41 -10.72 -1.07
CA SER A 169 -3.25 -9.30 -1.36
C SER A 169 -2.50 -8.54 -0.26
N ALA A 170 -2.65 -8.91 1.01
CA ALA A 170 -1.92 -8.30 2.14
C ALA A 170 -0.44 -8.70 2.13
N THR A 171 -0.14 -9.98 1.91
CA THR A 171 1.22 -10.50 1.71
C THR A 171 1.90 -9.84 0.51
N ALA A 172 1.21 -9.71 -0.63
CA ALA A 172 1.77 -9.02 -1.80
C ALA A 172 2.08 -7.53 -1.50
N PHE A 173 1.17 -6.82 -0.83
CA PHE A 173 1.38 -5.44 -0.41
C PHE A 173 2.61 -5.29 0.50
N ALA A 174 2.74 -6.15 1.51
CA ALA A 174 3.89 -6.15 2.43
C ALA A 174 5.20 -6.53 1.73
N ALA A 175 5.18 -7.53 0.85
CA ALA A 175 6.36 -7.96 0.09
C ALA A 175 6.87 -6.88 -0.87
N MET A 176 5.98 -6.08 -1.49
CA MET A 176 6.38 -4.93 -2.32
C MET A 176 7.20 -3.92 -1.52
N HIS A 177 6.77 -3.65 -0.28
CA HIS A 177 7.45 -2.69 0.59
C HIS A 177 8.84 -3.18 1.06
N LEU A 178 9.09 -4.48 1.11
CA LEU A 178 10.44 -4.99 1.39
C LEU A 178 11.47 -4.49 0.37
N PHE A 179 11.12 -4.35 -0.91
CA PHE A 179 12.03 -3.76 -1.91
C PHE A 179 12.26 -2.25 -1.72
N ILE A 180 11.44 -1.57 -0.93
CA ILE A 180 11.62 -0.15 -0.59
C ILE A 180 12.54 -0.04 0.63
N PHE A 181 12.28 -0.84 1.67
CA PHE A 181 12.97 -0.79 2.96
C PHE A 181 14.28 -1.58 3.04
N ALA A 182 14.46 -2.67 2.30
CA ALA A 182 15.68 -3.50 2.36
C ALA A 182 16.93 -2.80 1.81
N ASP A 183 16.72 -1.76 1.01
CA ASP A 183 17.73 -0.89 0.42
C ASP A 183 17.76 0.47 1.17
N LEU A 184 17.69 0.41 2.51
CA LEU A 184 17.98 1.50 3.43
C LEU A 184 19.13 1.05 4.35
N PRO A 185 20.03 1.94 4.79
CA PRO A 185 21.22 1.55 5.54
C PRO A 185 20.89 0.86 6.88
N VAL A 186 19.81 1.27 7.56
CA VAL A 186 19.34 0.69 8.83
C VAL A 186 18.58 -0.64 8.68
N ALA A 187 18.55 -1.25 7.48
CA ALA A 187 17.73 -2.43 7.19
C ALA A 187 18.34 -3.73 7.73
N THR A 188 17.90 -4.17 8.92
CA THR A 188 18.25 -5.49 9.47
C THR A 188 17.20 -6.55 9.10
N PRO A 189 17.55 -7.86 9.03
CA PRO A 189 16.58 -8.92 8.77
C PRO A 189 15.41 -8.94 9.76
N LEU A 190 15.66 -8.64 11.04
CA LEU A 190 14.61 -8.53 12.07
C LEU A 190 13.68 -7.34 11.80
N LEU A 191 14.23 -6.16 11.47
CA LEU A 191 13.42 -4.99 11.10
C LEU A 191 12.53 -5.29 9.89
N LEU A 192 13.08 -5.94 8.85
CA LEU A 192 12.33 -6.30 7.65
C LEU A 192 11.19 -7.29 7.94
N VAL A 193 11.39 -8.27 8.83
CA VAL A 193 10.31 -9.16 9.28
C VAL A 193 9.22 -8.38 10.04
N LEU A 194 9.60 -7.47 10.95
CA LEU A 194 8.64 -6.64 11.68
C LEU A 194 7.83 -5.74 10.73
N VAL A 195 8.50 -5.04 9.81
CA VAL A 195 7.87 -4.22 8.77
C VAL A 195 6.90 -5.05 7.91
N PHE A 196 7.32 -6.24 7.46
CA PHE A 196 6.46 -7.13 6.68
C PHE A 196 5.20 -7.54 7.45
N LEU A 197 5.32 -7.96 8.70
CA LEU A 197 4.18 -8.37 9.52
C LEU A 197 3.22 -7.21 9.79
N SER A 198 3.74 -6.03 10.14
CA SER A 198 2.93 -4.82 10.34
C SER A 198 2.17 -4.40 9.07
N LEU A 199 2.83 -4.41 7.91
CA LEU A 199 2.19 -4.07 6.64
C LEU A 199 1.20 -5.13 6.16
N ALA A 200 1.43 -6.41 6.46
CA ALA A 200 0.45 -7.47 6.19
C ALA A 200 -0.81 -7.31 7.06
N LEU A 201 -0.66 -6.91 8.33
CA LEU A 201 -1.80 -6.60 9.21
C LEU A 201 -2.57 -5.35 8.74
N ALA A 202 -1.87 -4.28 8.37
CA ALA A 202 -2.47 -3.08 7.77
C ALA A 202 -3.26 -3.43 6.50
N GLY A 203 -2.64 -4.18 5.59
CA GLY A 203 -3.28 -4.65 4.36
C GLY A 203 -4.50 -5.54 4.61
N ALA A 204 -4.50 -6.35 5.67
CA ALA A 204 -5.66 -7.14 6.07
C ALA A 204 -6.80 -6.26 6.62
N ALA A 205 -6.49 -5.20 7.37
CA ALA A 205 -7.47 -4.23 7.86
C ALA A 205 -8.13 -3.44 6.71
N TRP A 206 -7.36 -3.00 5.71
CA TRP A 206 -7.91 -2.36 4.51
C TRP A 206 -8.72 -3.35 3.63
N SER A 207 -8.28 -4.61 3.55
CA SER A 207 -9.08 -5.70 2.92
C SER A 207 -10.42 -5.93 3.64
N TRP A 208 -10.52 -5.66 4.95
CA TRP A 208 -11.77 -5.69 5.72
C TRP A 208 -12.64 -4.44 5.45
N LEU A 209 -12.06 -3.24 5.40
CA LEU A 209 -12.77 -2.01 5.02
C LEU A 209 -13.41 -2.16 3.63
N ARG A 210 -12.64 -2.66 2.66
CA ARG A 210 -13.07 -2.95 1.27
C ARG A 210 -14.18 -4.00 1.15
N ARG A 211 -14.60 -4.68 2.22
CA ARG A 211 -15.79 -5.56 2.28
C ARG A 211 -17.07 -4.83 2.70
N ARG A 212 -16.99 -3.57 3.10
CA ARG A 212 -18.13 -2.74 3.47
C ARG A 212 -18.70 -2.01 2.24
N PRO A 213 -19.99 -1.63 2.21
CA PRO A 213 -20.54 -0.76 1.15
C PRO A 213 -19.74 0.55 1.03
N GLY A 214 -19.38 0.95 -0.19
CA GLY A 214 -18.45 2.06 -0.47
C GLY A 214 -17.00 1.84 0.01
N GLY A 215 -16.71 0.68 0.62
CA GLY A 215 -15.58 0.48 1.53
C GLY A 215 -14.18 0.64 0.94
N ILE A 216 -14.05 0.62 -0.39
CA ILE A 216 -12.80 0.95 -1.09
C ILE A 216 -12.38 2.42 -0.87
N HIS A 217 -13.33 3.36 -0.78
CA HIS A 217 -13.05 4.75 -0.45
C HIS A 217 -12.63 4.92 1.02
N ALA A 218 -13.20 4.10 1.91
CA ALA A 218 -12.83 4.06 3.32
C ALA A 218 -11.42 3.46 3.51
N ALA A 219 -11.08 2.40 2.75
CA ALA A 219 -9.75 1.81 2.72
C ALA A 219 -8.69 2.81 2.21
N TRP A 220 -8.97 3.51 1.09
CA TRP A 220 -8.13 4.59 0.57
C TRP A 220 -7.86 5.69 1.59
N LEU A 221 -8.89 6.25 2.23
CA LEU A 221 -8.70 7.27 3.26
C LEU A 221 -7.90 6.72 4.46
N SER A 222 -8.18 5.48 4.88
CA SER A 222 -7.48 4.86 6.00
C SER A 222 -5.97 4.72 5.72
N HIS A 223 -5.63 4.18 4.55
CA HIS A 223 -4.28 4.01 4.05
C HIS A 223 -3.57 5.37 3.93
N GLY A 224 -4.16 6.33 3.23
CA GLY A 224 -3.59 7.67 3.07
C GLY A 224 -3.35 8.38 4.39
N LEU A 225 -4.28 8.29 5.35
CA LEU A 225 -4.12 8.88 6.68
C LEU A 225 -3.02 8.17 7.50
N THR A 226 -2.86 6.84 7.35
CA THR A 226 -1.74 6.11 7.97
C THR A 226 -0.40 6.60 7.42
N ASP A 227 -0.25 6.65 6.09
CA ASP A 227 0.97 7.14 5.43
C ASP A 227 1.28 8.58 5.84
N ALA A 228 0.28 9.47 5.79
CA ALA A 228 0.44 10.87 6.13
C ALA A 228 0.82 11.07 7.60
N GLY A 229 0.15 10.39 8.53
CA GLY A 229 0.44 10.50 9.96
C GLY A 229 1.83 9.97 10.31
N LEU A 230 2.17 8.76 9.84
CA LEU A 230 3.47 8.15 10.10
C LEU A 230 4.61 8.92 9.45
N LEU A 231 4.48 9.33 8.18
CA LEU A 231 5.56 10.04 7.49
C LEU A 231 5.71 11.48 7.99
N THR A 232 4.63 12.21 8.29
CA THR A 232 4.74 13.56 8.86
C THR A 232 5.47 13.51 10.21
N TRP A 233 5.09 12.57 11.08
CA TRP A 233 5.80 12.37 12.35
C TRP A 233 7.27 11.95 12.11
N GLY A 234 7.52 11.02 11.19
CA GLY A 234 8.87 10.55 10.89
C GLY A 234 9.78 11.65 10.32
N LEU A 235 9.27 12.52 9.45
CA LEU A 235 10.03 13.64 8.88
C LEU A 235 10.34 14.71 9.93
N PHE A 236 9.40 15.01 10.84
CA PHE A 236 9.66 15.86 12.00
C PHE A 236 10.69 15.20 12.95
N TRP A 237 10.51 13.92 13.25
CA TRP A 237 11.46 13.16 14.09
C TRP A 237 12.86 13.05 13.45
N LEU A 238 12.98 13.08 12.12
CA LEU A 238 14.27 13.15 11.42
C LEU A 238 14.83 14.57 11.33
N GLY A 239 14.01 15.62 11.45
CA GLY A 239 14.40 17.02 11.43
C GLY A 239 14.39 17.66 10.03
N TYR A 240 13.42 17.32 9.18
CA TYR A 240 13.18 18.03 7.91
C TYR A 240 12.41 19.34 8.09
N PHE A 241 11.68 19.49 9.21
CA PHE A 241 10.83 20.62 9.60
C PHE A 241 10.88 20.79 11.12
#